data_AF-A0A6I2ZEH7-F1
#
_entry.id   AF-A0A6I2ZEH7-F1
#
_cell.length_a   1.000
_cell.length_b   1.000
_cell.length_c   1.000
_cell.angle_alpha   90.00
_cell.angle_beta   90.00
_cell.angle_gamma   90.00
#
_symmetry.space_group_name_H-M   'P 1'
#
loop_
_entity.id
_entity.type
_entity.pdbx_description
1 polymer ?
#
loop_
_entity_poly.entity_id
_entity_poly.type
_entity_poly.pdbx_seq_one_letter_code
_entity_poly.pdbx_strand_id
1 'polypeptide(L)'
;MTVDYEKLGNVGIITINRPEARNAVSSEVAQGIESAIDQIEADDEVWVGILTGAKTEKGYIFCAGADLKQMATDPGGMSTAKGGFGGFVQRERTKPIIAAVDGPALAGGTELVLAADL
;
A
#
# COMPACT_ATOMS: atom_id res chain seq x y z
N MET A 1 8.13 7.03 -8.83
CA MET A 1 7.82 6.88 -7.38
C MET A 1 7.38 5.45 -7.17
N THR A 2 7.60 4.86 -5.99
CA THR A 2 7.24 3.46 -5.71
C THR A 2 5.77 3.27 -5.32
N VAL A 3 5.06 4.38 -5.09
CA VAL A 3 3.61 4.44 -4.85
C VAL A 3 3.08 5.65 -5.62
N ASP A 4 2.01 5.44 -6.38
CA ASP A 4 1.28 6.49 -7.08
C ASP A 4 -0.08 6.73 -6.41
N TYR A 5 -0.53 7.99 -6.40
CA TYR A 5 -1.86 8.38 -5.93
C TYR A 5 -2.60 9.15 -7.02
N GLU A 6 -3.83 8.76 -7.30
CA GLU A 6 -4.72 9.42 -8.26
C GLU A 6 -6.12 9.59 -7.66
N LYS A 7 -6.72 10.77 -7.82
CA LYS A 7 -8.13 11.00 -7.47
C LYS A 7 -8.99 10.89 -8.72
N LEU A 8 -9.93 9.95 -8.73
CA LEU A 8 -10.96 9.79 -9.75
C LEU A 8 -12.35 10.08 -9.16
N GLY A 9 -12.82 11.31 -9.36
CA GLY A 9 -14.04 11.79 -8.71
C GLY A 9 -13.89 11.78 -7.18
N ASN A 10 -14.67 10.95 -6.51
CA ASN A 10 -14.66 10.77 -5.05
C ASN A 10 -13.83 9.55 -4.59
N VAL A 11 -13.04 8.94 -5.48
CA VAL A 11 -12.22 7.77 -5.18
C VAL A 11 -10.74 8.14 -5.21
N GLY A 12 -10.00 7.82 -4.15
CA GLY A 12 -8.55 7.93 -4.10
C GLY A 12 -7.87 6.59 -4.40
N ILE A 13 -7.14 6.47 -5.49
CA ILE A 13 -6.49 5.23 -5.92
C ILE A 13 -5.01 5.29 -5.54
N ILE A 14 -4.60 4.36 -4.67
CA ILE A 14 -3.23 4.12 -4.23
C ILE A 14 -2.71 2.90 -4.97
N THR A 15 -1.69 3.09 -5.81
CA THR A 15 -1.05 2.00 -6.56
C THR A 15 0.36 1.78 -6.03
N ILE A 16 0.64 0.58 -5.49
CA ILE A 16 2.02 0.16 -5.23
C ILE A 16 2.69 -0.08 -6.58
N ASN A 17 3.56 0.84 -7.00
CA ASN A 17 4.22 0.83 -8.30
C ASN A 17 5.70 0.48 -8.16
N ARG A 18 5.97 -0.76 -7.77
CA ARG A 18 7.32 -1.30 -7.64
C ARG A 18 7.43 -2.67 -8.32
N PRO A 19 7.10 -2.75 -9.62
CA PRO A 19 6.91 -4.01 -10.33
C PRO A 19 8.16 -4.90 -10.38
N GLU A 20 9.35 -4.30 -10.43
CA GLU A 20 10.64 -5.00 -10.44
C GLU A 20 10.90 -5.78 -9.14
N ALA A 21 10.31 -5.33 -8.03
CA ALA A 21 10.35 -6.00 -6.74
C ALA A 21 9.04 -6.75 -6.43
N ARG A 22 8.18 -6.98 -7.43
CA ARG A 22 6.85 -7.61 -7.26
C ARG A 22 6.00 -6.90 -6.22
N ASN A 23 6.08 -5.56 -6.22
CA ASN A 23 5.37 -4.68 -5.29
C ASN A 23 5.69 -4.98 -3.81
N ALA A 24 6.88 -5.50 -3.52
CA ALA A 24 7.33 -5.71 -2.14
C ALA A 24 7.47 -4.36 -1.40
N VAL A 25 7.02 -4.34 -0.15
CA VAL A 25 7.05 -3.18 0.73
C VAL A 25 8.49 -2.87 1.12
N SER A 26 9.01 -1.73 0.66
CA SER A 26 10.21 -1.08 1.19
C SER A 26 9.82 0.09 2.11
N SER A 27 10.81 0.78 2.68
CA SER A 27 10.55 2.06 3.39
C SER A 27 9.81 3.07 2.54
N GLU A 28 10.19 3.23 1.28
CA GLU A 28 9.58 4.19 0.36
C GLU A 28 8.15 3.80 0.01
N VAL A 29 7.87 2.49 -0.12
CA VAL A 29 6.49 2.01 -0.29
C VAL A 29 5.67 2.30 0.96
N ALA A 30 6.18 1.99 2.15
CA ALA A 30 5.46 2.22 3.39
C ALA A 30 5.13 3.71 3.60
N GLN A 31 6.10 4.60 3.40
CA GLN A 31 5.91 6.05 3.47
C GLN A 31 4.98 6.56 2.38
N GLY A 32 5.07 5.99 1.17
CA GLY A 32 4.20 6.35 0.05
C GLY A 32 2.73 6.01 0.30
N ILE A 33 2.45 4.83 0.84
CA ILE A 33 1.09 4.42 1.21
C ILE A 33 0.56 5.31 2.35
N GLU A 34 1.33 5.53 3.42
CA GLU A 34 0.91 6.40 4.54
C GLU A 34 0.59 7.82 4.05
N SER A 35 1.43 8.38 3.17
CA SER A 35 1.22 9.70 2.56
C SER A 35 -0.04 9.75 1.68
N ALA A 36 -0.33 8.69 0.94
CA ALA A 36 -1.53 8.62 0.13
C ALA A 36 -2.80 8.50 0.99
N ILE A 37 -2.73 7.80 2.12
CA ILE A 37 -3.80 7.78 3.12
C ILE A 37 -3.99 9.15 3.76
N ASP A 38 -2.90 9.85 4.11
CA ASP A 38 -2.97 11.23 4.62
C ASP A 38 -3.70 12.16 3.61
N GLN A 39 -3.48 11.98 2.31
CA GLN A 39 -4.19 12.72 1.26
C GLN A 39 -5.69 12.37 1.19
N ILE A 40 -6.04 11.08 1.29
CA ILE A 40 -7.44 10.63 1.31
C ILE A 40 -8.17 11.21 2.52
N GLU A 41 -7.58 11.14 3.71
CA GLU A 41 -8.21 11.63 4.94
C GLU A 41 -8.40 13.16 4.91
N ALA A 42 -7.46 13.90 4.31
CA ALA A 42 -7.52 15.37 4.24
C ALA A 42 -8.49 15.94 3.19
N ASP A 43 -8.91 15.16 2.19
CA ASP A 43 -9.75 15.64 1.07
C ASP A 43 -11.23 15.27 1.27
N ASP A 44 -12.06 16.24 1.69
CA ASP A 44 -13.50 16.05 1.95
C ASP A 44 -14.31 15.56 0.74
N GLU A 45 -13.81 15.70 -0.48
CA GLU A 45 -14.48 15.17 -1.67
C GLU A 45 -14.17 13.68 -1.92
N VAL A 46 -13.11 13.14 -1.31
CA VAL A 46 -12.79 11.71 -1.38
C VAL A 46 -13.58 10.95 -0.31
N TRP A 47 -14.31 9.93 -0.75
CA TRP A 47 -15.18 9.12 0.10
C TRP A 47 -14.60 7.75 0.40
N VAL A 48 -13.83 7.19 -0.52
CA VAL A 48 -13.29 5.83 -0.44
C VAL A 48 -11.92 5.76 -1.10
N GLY A 49 -11.01 5.00 -0.51
CA GLY A 49 -9.72 4.67 -1.11
C GLY A 49 -9.72 3.29 -1.75
N ILE A 50 -8.88 3.11 -2.78
CA ILE A 50 -8.54 1.81 -3.35
C ILE A 50 -7.04 1.60 -3.18
N LEU A 51 -6.62 0.48 -2.59
CA LEU A 51 -5.24 0.04 -2.59
C LEU A 51 -5.08 -1.08 -3.62
N THR A 52 -4.12 -0.94 -4.54
CA THR A 52 -3.85 -1.94 -5.58
C THR A 52 -2.34 -2.02 -5.90
N GLY A 53 -1.94 -3.04 -6.66
CA GLY A 53 -0.57 -3.24 -7.11
C GLY A 53 -0.43 -3.03 -8.62
N ALA A 54 0.66 -2.39 -9.06
CA ALA A 54 0.95 -2.25 -10.47
C ALA A 54 1.27 -3.62 -11.11
N LYS A 55 1.00 -3.75 -12.42
CA LYS A 55 1.37 -4.95 -13.18
C LYS A 55 2.88 -5.13 -13.19
N THR A 56 3.34 -6.35 -12.89
CA THR A 56 4.76 -6.71 -12.88
C THR A 56 5.18 -7.39 -14.18
N GLU A 57 6.49 -7.54 -14.38
CA GLU A 57 7.04 -8.35 -15.49
C GLU A 57 6.59 -9.82 -15.43
N LYS A 58 6.19 -10.31 -14.25
CA LYS A 58 5.70 -11.67 -14.02
C LYS A 58 4.18 -11.79 -14.04
N GLY A 59 3.49 -10.74 -14.48
CA GLY A 59 2.02 -10.64 -14.46
C GLY A 59 1.49 -9.85 -13.27
N TYR A 60 0.22 -10.02 -12.97
CA TYR A 60 -0.44 -9.36 -11.84
C TYR A 60 0.04 -9.96 -10.52
N ILE A 61 0.57 -9.10 -9.66
CA ILE A 61 0.96 -9.41 -8.28
C ILE A 61 0.59 -8.19 -7.47
N PHE A 62 -0.32 -8.36 -6.52
CA PHE A 62 -0.73 -7.26 -5.65
C PHE A 62 0.45 -6.80 -4.80
N CYS A 63 1.01 -7.71 -3.99
CA CYS A 63 2.16 -7.41 -3.12
C CYS A 63 2.83 -8.72 -2.67
N ALA A 64 4.14 -8.82 -2.86
CA ALA A 64 4.94 -9.96 -2.40
C ALA A 64 5.26 -9.96 -0.89
N GLY A 65 4.82 -8.94 -0.15
CA GLY A 65 5.12 -8.76 1.27
C GLY A 65 6.34 -7.89 1.52
N ALA A 66 7.03 -8.13 2.64
CA ALA A 66 8.19 -7.35 3.03
C ALA A 66 9.36 -7.49 2.03
N ASP A 67 10.09 -6.41 1.79
CA ASP A 67 11.35 -6.46 1.05
C ASP A 67 12.42 -7.18 1.88
N LEU A 68 12.66 -8.45 1.55
CA LEU A 68 13.62 -9.29 2.26
C LEU A 68 15.06 -8.77 2.19
N LYS A 69 15.43 -8.01 1.14
CA LYS A 69 16.77 -7.42 1.04
C LYS A 69 16.91 -6.30 2.06
N GLN A 70 15.86 -5.46 2.18
CA GLN A 70 15.84 -4.42 3.19
C GLN A 70 15.75 -5.00 4.60
N MET A 71 14.91 -6.02 4.83
CA MET A 71 14.80 -6.69 6.14
C MET A 71 16.15 -7.19 6.67
N ALA A 72 17.05 -7.62 5.79
CA ALA A 72 18.37 -8.09 6.20
C ALA A 72 19.27 -6.98 6.78
N THR A 73 19.01 -5.71 6.44
CA THR A 73 19.81 -4.56 6.88
C THR A 73 19.06 -3.64 7.85
N ASP A 74 17.75 -3.53 7.69
CA ASP A 74 16.84 -2.72 8.49
C ASP A 74 15.48 -3.42 8.61
N PRO A 75 15.33 -4.33 9.59
CA PRO A 75 14.08 -5.05 9.83
C PRO A 75 12.87 -4.14 10.11
N GLY A 76 13.10 -2.93 10.62
CA GLY A 76 12.06 -1.99 11.02
C GLY A 76 11.64 -1.01 9.92
N GLY A 77 12.45 -0.85 8.88
CA GLY A 77 12.30 0.23 7.91
C GLY A 77 10.99 0.23 7.10
N MET A 78 10.27 -0.89 7.04
CA MET A 78 8.97 -0.97 6.35
C MET A 78 7.79 -0.60 7.25
N SER A 79 8.04 -0.21 8.50
CA SER A 79 7.02 0.29 9.41
C SER A 79 7.13 1.80 9.57
N THR A 80 6.00 2.50 9.52
CA THR A 80 5.92 3.92 9.86
C THR A 80 5.36 4.11 11.27
N ALA A 81 5.51 5.30 11.82
CA ALA A 81 5.03 5.61 13.18
C ALA A 81 3.50 5.63 13.29
N LYS A 82 2.77 6.11 12.26
CA LYS A 82 1.29 6.17 12.32
C LYS A 82 0.63 4.91 11.77
N GLY A 83 1.24 4.25 10.80
CA GLY A 83 0.63 3.19 10.02
C GLY A 83 1.18 1.78 10.25
N GLY A 84 2.26 1.63 11.02
CA GLY A 84 2.89 0.31 11.21
C GLY A 84 3.40 -0.26 9.88
N PHE A 85 3.35 -1.58 9.71
CA PHE A 85 3.83 -2.23 8.49
C PHE A 85 3.13 -1.67 7.24
N GLY A 86 3.94 -1.34 6.22
CA GLY A 86 3.49 -0.75 4.97
C GLY A 86 2.85 0.61 5.11
N GLY A 87 2.99 1.27 6.26
CA GLY A 87 2.32 2.54 6.54
C GLY A 87 0.80 2.46 6.58
N PHE A 88 0.26 1.25 6.76
CA PHE A 88 -1.15 0.96 6.52
C PHE A 88 -1.79 0.04 7.55
N VAL A 89 -1.11 -1.04 7.97
CA VAL A 89 -1.73 -2.13 8.76
C VAL A 89 -2.30 -1.64 10.10
N GLN A 90 -1.68 -0.64 10.71
CA GLN A 90 -2.09 -0.06 12.00
C GLN A 90 -2.68 1.35 11.83
N ARG A 91 -2.90 1.79 10.59
CA ARG A 91 -3.31 3.17 10.31
C ARG A 91 -4.76 3.39 10.73
N GLU A 92 -4.97 4.22 11.74
CA GLU A 92 -6.29 4.78 12.04
C GLU A 92 -6.76 5.67 10.87
N ARG A 93 -7.99 5.41 10.41
CA ARG A 93 -8.62 6.06 9.24
C ARG A 93 -10.09 6.25 9.50
N THR A 94 -10.69 7.27 8.89
CA THR A 94 -12.13 7.54 8.96
C THR A 94 -12.87 7.17 7.68
N LYS A 95 -12.15 7.08 6.55
CA LYS A 95 -12.68 6.71 5.24
C LYS A 95 -12.32 5.25 4.90
N PRO A 96 -13.24 4.47 4.32
CA PRO A 96 -12.99 3.08 3.99
C PRO A 96 -11.95 2.93 2.88
N ILE A 97 -11.13 1.88 2.96
CA ILE A 97 -10.19 1.47 1.94
C ILE A 97 -10.55 0.08 1.43
N ILE A 98 -10.63 -0.08 0.11
CA ILE A 98 -10.86 -1.37 -0.57
C ILE A 98 -9.53 -1.88 -1.12
N ALA A 99 -9.19 -3.14 -0.87
CA ALA A 99 -8.05 -3.78 -1.50
C ALA A 99 -8.45 -4.41 -2.85
N ALA A 100 -8.01 -3.82 -3.96
CA ALA A 100 -8.21 -4.37 -5.29
C ALA A 100 -7.08 -5.36 -5.63
N VAL A 101 -7.30 -6.63 -5.26
CA VAL A 101 -6.32 -7.73 -5.40
C VAL A 101 -6.54 -8.49 -6.70
N ASP A 102 -5.67 -8.28 -7.68
CA ASP A 102 -5.70 -8.88 -9.03
C ASP A 102 -4.70 -10.03 -9.23
N GLY A 103 -3.94 -10.36 -8.20
CA GLY A 103 -2.91 -11.41 -8.19
C GLY A 103 -2.44 -11.77 -6.77
N PRO A 104 -1.30 -12.46 -6.62
CA PRO A 104 -0.83 -12.86 -5.30
C PRO A 104 -0.64 -11.69 -4.32
N ALA A 105 -1.22 -11.84 -3.13
CA ALA A 105 -0.99 -11.03 -1.94
C ALA A 105 -0.38 -11.93 -0.87
N LEU A 106 0.94 -11.86 -0.67
CA LEU A 106 1.71 -12.84 0.10
C LEU A 106 2.30 -12.23 1.36
N ALA A 107 2.31 -12.97 2.47
CA ALA A 107 2.90 -12.55 3.75
C ALA A 107 2.40 -11.15 4.17
N GLY A 108 3.28 -10.16 4.26
CA GLY A 108 2.89 -8.77 4.54
C GLY A 108 1.93 -8.18 3.51
N GLY A 109 1.93 -8.66 2.27
CA GLY A 109 0.94 -8.30 1.28
C GLY A 109 -0.47 -8.78 1.67
N THR A 110 -0.58 -9.93 2.34
CA THR A 110 -1.84 -10.39 2.92
C THR A 110 -2.24 -9.53 4.12
N GLU A 111 -1.29 -9.06 4.93
CA GLU A 111 -1.58 -8.13 6.05
C GLU A 111 -2.17 -6.81 5.54
N LEU A 112 -1.68 -6.27 4.42
CA LEU A 112 -2.28 -5.10 3.76
C LEU A 112 -3.72 -5.36 3.34
N VAL A 113 -4.04 -6.54 2.79
CA VAL A 113 -5.41 -6.90 2.40
C VAL A 113 -6.31 -7.04 3.63
N LEU A 114 -5.82 -7.70 4.69
CA LEU A 114 -6.59 -7.90 5.92
C LEU A 114 -6.86 -6.61 6.70
N ALA A 115 -6.02 -5.58 6.52
CA ALA A 115 -6.20 -4.27 7.12
C ALA A 115 -7.11 -3.34 6.28
N ALA A 116 -7.47 -3.73 5.06
CA ALA A 116 -8.49 -3.04 4.28
C ALA A 116 -9.90 -3.40 4.80
N ASP A 117 -10.88 -2.57 4.50
CA ASP A 117 -12.26 -2.75 4.94
C ASP A 117 -13.02 -3.78 4.08
N LEU A 118 -12.60 -3.93 2.81
CA LEU A 118 -13.17 -4.82 1.78
C LEU A 118 -12.10 -5.39 0.86
#